data_AF-A0A8S3G7X4-F1
#
_entry.id   AF-A0A8S3G7X4-F1
#
_cell.length_a   1.000
_cell.length_b   1.000
_cell.length_c   1.000
_cell.angle_alpha   90.00
_cell.angle_beta   90.00
_cell.angle_gamma   90.00
#
_symmetry.space_group_name_H-M   'P 1'
#
loop_
_entity.id
_entity.type
_entity.pdbx_description
1 polymer ?
#
loop_
_entity_poly.entity_id
_entity_poly.type
_entity_poly.pdbx_seq_one_letter_code
_entity_poly.pdbx_strand_id
1 'polypeptide(L)' 'MLVSLYDEIIDSILHIIDRLDLSVEKEKPDDENNDETTMSDPVFGMRPVKLIDFQIFYNLVEFC' A
#
# COMPACT_ATOMS: atom_id res chain seq x y z
N MET A 1 -17.45 -12.94 -29.27
CA MET A 1 -16.51 -12.03 -28.60
C MET A 1 -16.22 -12.68 -27.26
N LEU A 2 -15.20 -13.55 -27.22
CA LEU A 2 -14.85 -14.30 -26.01
C LEU A 2 -14.03 -13.36 -25.14
N VAL A 3 -14.66 -12.71 -24.17
CA VAL A 3 -13.93 -12.18 -23.02
C VAL A 3 -13.40 -13.41 -22.29
N SER A 4 -12.08 -13.50 -22.12
CA SER A 4 -11.49 -14.62 -21.39
C SER A 4 -11.83 -14.45 -19.91
N LEU A 5 -12.04 -15.56 -19.20
CA LEU A 5 -12.16 -15.52 -17.73
C LEU A 5 -10.97 -14.77 -17.10
N TYR A 6 -9.79 -14.84 -17.72
CA TYR A 6 -8.62 -14.07 -17.31
C TYR A 6 -8.81 -12.56 -17.46
N ASP A 7 -9.45 -12.10 -18.52
CA ASP A 7 -9.69 -10.66 -18.73
C ASP A 7 -10.63 -10.12 -17.64
N GLU A 8 -11.69 -10.86 -17.29
CA GLU A 8 -12.61 -10.48 -16.21
C GLU A 8 -11.95 -10.51 -14.82
N ILE A 9 -11.07 -11.49 -14.57
CA ILE A 9 -10.31 -11.57 -13.32
C ILE A 9 -9.34 -10.39 -13.22
N ILE A 10 -8.61 -10.07 -14.29
CA ILE A 10 -7.68 -8.93 -14.33
C ILE A 10 -8.44 -7.62 -14.13
N ASP A 11 -9.56 -7.41 -14.82
CA ASP A 11 -10.39 -6.22 -14.67
C ASP A 11 -10.93 -6.07 -13.25
N SER A 12 -11.31 -7.17 -12.60
CA SER A 12 -11.75 -7.21 -11.21
C SER A 12 -10.62 -6.82 -10.24
N ILE A 13 -9.43 -7.39 -10.41
CA ILE A 13 -8.26 -7.08 -9.59
C ILE A 13 -7.89 -5.60 -9.72
N LEU A 14 -7.86 -5.07 -10.95
CA LEU A 14 -7.58 -3.65 -11.19
C LEU A 14 -8.63 -2.73 -10.53
N HIS A 15 -9.92 -3.09 -10.59
CA HIS A 15 -10.98 -2.36 -9.90
C HIS A 15 -10.86 -2.38 -8.38
N ILE A 16 -10.33 -3.46 -7.79
CA ILE A 16 -10.07 -3.51 -6.34
C ILE A 16 -8.94 -2.54 -6.01
N ILE A 17 -7.82 -2.60 -6.74
CA ILE A 17 -6.65 -1.73 -6.51
C ILE A 17 -7.02 -0.25 -6.61
N ASP A 18 -7.83 0.14 -7.60
CA ASP A 18 -8.28 1.53 -7.82
C ASP A 18 -9.12 2.10 -6.65
N ARG A 19 -9.68 1.23 -5.80
CA ARG A 19 -10.51 1.63 -4.65
C ARG A 19 -9.77 1.64 -3.31
N LEU A 20 -8.53 1.14 -3.27
CA LEU A 20 -7.73 1.11 -2.04
C LEU A 20 -7.02 2.45 -1.83
N ASP A 21 -7.06 2.96 -0.59
CA ASP A 21 -6.20 4.07 -0.20
C ASP A 21 -4.85 3.55 0.27
N LEU A 22 -3.90 3.50 -0.66
CA LEU A 22 -2.53 3.06 -0.42
C LEU A 22 -1.59 4.25 -0.12
N SER A 23 -2.13 5.39 0.28
CA SER A 23 -1.35 6.55 0.66
C SER A 23 -0.58 6.29 1.96
N VAL A 24 0.62 6.86 2.04
CA VAL A 24 1.46 6.84 3.25
C VAL A 24 1.62 8.26 3.77
N GLU A 25 1.59 8.40 5.09
CA GLU A 25 1.86 9.65 5.79
C GLU A 25 3.11 9.52 6.67
N LYS A 26 3.79 10.64 6.90
CA LYS A 26 4.94 10.67 7.81
C LYS A 26 4.41 10.81 9.23
N GLU A 27 4.80 9.89 10.09
CA GLU A 27 4.55 9.99 11.52
C GLU A 27 5.11 11.33 12.02
N LYS A 28 4.29 12.09 12.77
CA LYS A 28 4.73 13.38 13.30
C LYS A 28 5.95 13.11 14.20
N PRO A 29 7.06 13.84 14.02
CA PRO A 29 8.19 13.69 14.92
C PRO A 29 7.73 14.11 16.31
N ASP A 30 7.75 13.18 17.26
CA ASP A 30 7.96 13.54 18.66
C ASP A 30 9.37 14.12 18.72
N ASP A 31 9.50 15.35 19.20
CA ASP A 31 10.66 16.27 19.11
C ASP A 31 11.99 15.76 19.75
N GLU A 32 12.21 14.46 19.93
CA GLU A 32 13.29 13.94 20.78
C GLU A 32 14.35 13.04 20.14
N ASN A 33 14.33 12.73 18.84
CA ASN A 33 15.43 11.93 18.25
C ASN A 33 15.95 12.51 16.94
N ASN A 34 16.77 13.55 17.10
CA ASN A 34 17.82 13.93 16.16
C ASN A 34 18.88 12.82 16.19
N ASP A 35 18.68 11.75 15.41
CA ASP A 35 19.67 10.67 15.37
C ASP A 35 19.96 10.23 13.93
N GLU A 36 21.25 10.16 13.65
CA GLU A 36 21.92 10.06 12.35
C GLU A 36 21.56 8.76 11.58
N THR A 37 20.85 7.85 12.23
CA THR A 37 20.24 6.62 11.69
C THR A 37 19.07 6.87 10.74
N THR A 38 18.38 8.01 10.87
CA THR A 38 17.21 8.37 10.03
C THR A 38 17.57 8.83 8.62
N MET A 39 18.84 9.16 8.33
CA MET A 39 19.28 9.60 6.99
C MET A 39 19.40 8.45 5.97
N SER A 40 19.51 7.20 6.42
CA SER A 40 19.76 6.06 5.52
C SER A 40 18.49 5.37 5.02
N ASP A 41 17.39 5.46 5.78
CA ASP A 41 16.11 4.83 5.45
C ASP A 41 15.13 5.88 4.88
N PRO A 42 14.87 5.88 3.56
CA PRO A 42 13.99 6.86 2.93
C PRO A 42 12.51 6.71 3.34
N VAL A 43 12.15 5.61 4.00
CA VAL A 43 10.78 5.27 4.42
C VAL A 43 10.63 5.35 5.95
N PHE A 44 11.67 5.79 6.67
CA PHE A 44 11.64 5.88 8.12
C PHE A 44 10.47 6.76 8.61
N GLY A 45 9.68 6.18 9.52
CA GLY A 45 8.51 6.84 10.08
C GLY A 45 7.34 7.01 9.11
N MET A 46 7.33 6.38 7.94
CA MET A 46 6.14 6.35 7.10
C MET A 46 5.14 5.31 7.63
N ARG A 47 3.85 5.68 7.64
CA ARG A 47 2.75 4.78 8.01
C ARG A 47 1.63 4.86 6.97
N PRO A 48 0.95 3.73 6.70
CA PRO A 48 -0.30 3.75 5.93
C PRO A 48 -1.32 4.71 6.52
N VAL A 49 -1.95 5.53 5.68
CA VAL A 49 -3.14 6.31 6.08
C VAL A 49 -4.27 5.36 6.47
N LYS A 50 -4.40 4.21 5.78
CA LYS A 50 -5.43 3.20 6.04
C LYS A 50 -4.84 1.79 6.09
N LEU A 51 -4.50 1.34 7.30
CA LEU A 51 -3.89 0.03 7.55
C LEU A 51 -4.67 -1.14 6.95
N ILE A 52 -6.01 -1.08 7.00
CA ILE A 52 -6.88 -2.13 6.47
C ILE A 52 -6.72 -2.27 4.95
N ASP A 53 -6.54 -1.17 4.23
CA ASP A 53 -6.41 -1.19 2.76
C ASP A 53 -5.08 -1.83 2.35
N PHE A 54 -4.02 -1.59 3.12
CA PHE A 54 -2.73 -2.29 2.94
C PHE A 54 -2.83 -3.79 3.23
N GLN A 55 -3.60 -4.21 4.24
CA GLN A 55 -3.84 -5.63 4.50
C GLN A 55 -4.58 -6.29 3.33
N ILE A 56 -5.59 -5.63 2.78
CA ILE A 56 -6.32 -6.12 1.60
C ILE A 56 -5.38 -6.23 0.40
N PHE A 57 -4.56 -5.20 0.17
CA PHE A 57 -3.56 -5.21 -0.90
C PHE A 57 -2.55 -6.36 -0.74
N TYR A 58 -2.03 -6.59 0.46
CA TYR A 58 -1.12 -7.71 0.74
C TYR A 58 -1.75 -9.05 0.38
N ASN A 59 -2.98 -9.31 0.86
CA ASN A 59 -3.70 -10.54 0.56
C ASN A 59 -3.98 -10.70 -0.94
N LEU A 60 -4.26 -9.60 -1.65
CA LEU A 60 -4.50 -9.60 -3.09
C LEU A 60 -3.23 -9.95 -3.87
N VAL A 61 -2.07 -9.42 -3.46
CA VAL A 61 -0.77 -9.76 -4.06
C VAL A 61 -0.41 -11.22 -3.78
N GLU A 62 -0.70 -11.75 -2.59
CA GLU A 62 -0.47 -13.16 -2.26
C GLU A 62 -1.37 -14.11 -3.07
N PHE A 63 -2.58 -13.65 -3.43
CA PHE A 63 -3.52 -14.43 -4.23
C PHE A 63 -3.15 -14.54 -5.72
N CYS A 64 -2.55 -13.49 -6.29
CA CYS A 64 -2.20 -13.41 -7.72
C CYS A 64 -0.97 -14.25 -8.07
#